data_AF-A0A9D1NTM2-F1
#
_entry.id   AF-A0A9D1NTM2-F1
#
_cell.length_a   1.000
_cell.length_b   1.000
_cell.length_c   1.000
_cell.angle_alpha   90.00
_cell.angle_beta   90.00
_cell.angle_gamma   90.00
#
_symmetry.space_group_name_H-M   'P 1'
#
loop_
_entity.id
_entity.type
_entity.pdbx_description
1 polymer ?
#
loop_
_entity_poly.entity_id
_entity_poly.type
_entity_poly.pdbx_seq_one_letter_code
_entity_poly.pdbx_strand_id
1 'polypeptide(L)'
;MIRKVKGGDRGQVLAMMDEVKESFPGFEEKEFLEALDLAVSRKEAFLAERQGEVAGLAMFSGQDRELTFLAVRPEFRKQGIGKRLIERVIACFPRGEEISVVTFREGDPEGAAARRCYLSCGFVDGEDLTVFDYPCRRMRLKVGEGCAEKE
;
A
#
# COMPACT_ATOMS: atom_id res chain seq x y z
N MET A 1 9.93 6.78 -10.88
CA MET A 1 10.00 5.36 -11.30
C MET A 1 9.30 4.51 -10.25
N ILE A 2 8.75 3.34 -10.57
CA ILE A 2 8.29 2.37 -9.55
C ILE A 2 9.07 1.08 -9.77
N ARG A 3 9.65 0.53 -8.71
CA ARG A 3 10.46 -0.70 -8.75
C ARG A 3 10.28 -1.51 -7.48
N LYS A 4 10.72 -2.78 -7.51
CA LYS A 4 10.77 -3.59 -6.30
C LYS A 4 11.80 -3.04 -5.32
N VAL A 5 11.49 -3.17 -4.04
CA VAL A 5 12.43 -2.85 -2.95
C VAL A 5 13.55 -3.88 -2.94
N LYS A 6 14.78 -3.42 -2.66
CA LYS A 6 16.01 -4.21 -2.54
C LYS A 6 16.55 -4.03 -1.12
N GLY A 7 17.40 -4.96 -0.67
CA GLY A 7 17.99 -4.90 0.69
C GLY A 7 18.75 -3.60 0.99
N GLY A 8 19.33 -2.94 -0.03
CA GLY A 8 20.01 -1.64 0.14
C GLY A 8 19.08 -0.45 0.35
N ASP A 9 17.76 -0.60 0.12
CA ASP A 9 16.80 0.51 0.24
C ASP A 9 16.35 0.75 1.70
N ARG A 10 16.71 -0.14 2.64
CA ARG A 10 16.26 -0.11 4.04
C ARG A 10 16.40 1.28 4.68
N GLY A 11 17.57 1.91 4.53
CA GLY A 11 17.82 3.23 5.13
C GLY A 11 16.92 4.33 4.56
N GLN A 12 16.67 4.32 3.25
CA GLN A 12 15.79 5.31 2.61
C GLN A 12 14.32 5.08 2.95
N VAL A 13 13.91 3.81 3.08
CA VAL A 13 12.56 3.46 3.52
C VAL A 13 12.33 3.91 4.96
N LEU A 14 13.30 3.70 5.85
CA LEU A 14 13.22 4.18 7.24
C LEU A 14 13.13 5.70 7.32
N ALA A 15 13.96 6.43 6.57
CA ALA A 15 13.90 7.88 6.50
C ALA A 15 12.52 8.38 6.03
N MET A 16 11.94 7.73 5.02
CA MET A 16 10.57 8.03 4.60
C MET A 16 9.55 7.73 5.72
N MET A 17 9.73 6.63 6.46
CA MET A 17 8.80 6.24 7.52
C MET A 17 8.80 7.23 8.69
N ASP A 18 9.94 7.84 9.02
CA ASP A 18 10.01 8.92 10.01
C ASP A 18 9.07 10.10 9.69
N GLU A 19 8.82 10.37 8.40
CA GLU A 19 7.94 11.46 7.95
C GLU A 19 6.45 11.11 7.92
N VAL A 20 6.10 9.82 7.95
CA VAL A 20 4.71 9.38 7.77
C VAL A 20 4.17 8.55 8.93
N LYS A 21 5.02 8.09 9.86
CA LYS A 21 4.64 7.20 10.97
C LYS A 21 3.51 7.75 11.85
N GLU A 22 3.37 9.07 11.97
CA GLU A 22 2.27 9.69 12.73
C GLU A 22 0.88 9.38 12.16
N SER A 23 0.78 9.04 10.86
CA SER A 23 -0.46 8.62 10.21
C SER A 23 -0.76 7.12 10.38
N PHE A 24 0.05 6.37 11.13
CA PHE A 24 -0.10 4.94 11.35
C PHE A 24 -0.24 4.64 12.85
N PRO A 25 -1.47 4.62 13.39
CA PRO A 25 -1.71 4.23 14.77
C PRO A 25 -1.13 2.84 15.06
N GLY A 26 -0.36 2.71 16.14
CA GLY A 26 0.29 1.44 16.51
C GLY A 26 1.52 1.08 15.68
N PHE A 27 2.10 2.03 14.94
CA PHE A 27 3.34 1.80 14.21
C PHE A 27 4.50 1.50 15.16
N GLU A 28 5.04 0.29 15.05
CA GLU A 28 6.27 -0.14 15.72
C GLU A 28 7.37 -0.39 14.68
N GLU A 29 8.49 0.33 14.81
CA GLU A 29 9.57 0.29 13.82
C GLU A 29 10.14 -1.12 13.64
N LYS A 30 10.30 -1.86 14.73
CA LYS A 30 10.83 -3.23 14.68
C LYS A 30 9.92 -4.16 13.87
N GLU A 31 8.61 -4.14 14.16
CA GLU A 31 7.63 -4.96 13.47
C GLU A 31 7.53 -4.57 11.99
N PHE A 32 7.58 -3.27 11.70
CA PHE A 32 7.63 -2.77 10.33
C PHE A 32 8.86 -3.27 9.57
N LEU A 33 10.04 -3.24 10.19
CA LEU A 33 11.27 -3.72 9.57
C LEU A 33 11.24 -5.23 9.32
N GLU A 34 10.71 -6.02 10.25
CA GLU A 34 10.51 -7.46 10.07
C GLU A 34 9.53 -7.74 8.92
N ALA A 35 8.42 -7.00 8.84
CA ALA A 35 7.47 -7.09 7.74
C ALA A 35 8.08 -6.67 6.39
N LEU A 36 8.89 -5.60 6.38
CA LEU A 36 9.59 -5.11 5.20
C LEU A 36 10.61 -6.14 4.70
N ASP A 37 11.46 -6.67 5.58
CA ASP A 37 12.46 -7.68 5.22
C ASP A 37 11.79 -8.94 4.64
N LEU A 38 10.67 -9.38 5.23
CA LEU A 38 9.87 -10.48 4.73
C LEU A 38 9.30 -10.17 3.32
N ALA A 39 8.66 -9.01 3.15
CA ALA A 39 8.09 -8.60 1.87
C ALA A 39 9.18 -8.45 0.79
N VAL A 40 10.36 -7.91 1.13
CA VAL A 40 11.52 -7.83 0.24
C VAL A 40 11.98 -9.23 -0.18
N SER A 41 12.10 -10.17 0.76
CA SER A 41 12.53 -11.55 0.47
C SER A 41 11.57 -12.28 -0.48
N ARG A 42 10.26 -12.00 -0.36
CA ARG A 42 9.19 -12.55 -1.20
C ARG A 42 8.98 -11.75 -2.50
N LYS A 43 9.70 -10.63 -2.68
CA LYS A 43 9.53 -9.68 -3.79
C LYS A 43 8.12 -9.06 -3.85
N GLU A 44 7.53 -8.82 -2.68
CA GLU A 44 6.18 -8.32 -2.42
C GLU A 44 6.16 -6.86 -1.90
N ALA A 45 7.25 -6.11 -2.13
CA ALA A 45 7.33 -4.70 -1.80
C ALA A 45 7.74 -3.89 -3.04
N PHE A 46 7.05 -2.77 -3.26
CA PHE A 46 7.34 -1.78 -4.29
C PHE A 46 7.64 -0.43 -3.65
N LEU A 47 8.62 0.27 -4.20
CA LEU A 47 8.86 1.67 -3.91
C LEU A 47 8.63 2.52 -5.15
N ALA A 48 8.19 3.76 -4.92
CA ALA A 48 8.12 4.79 -5.93
C ALA A 48 9.26 5.79 -5.68
N GLU A 49 10.05 6.08 -6.70
CA GLU A 49 11.11 7.08 -6.67
C GLU A 49 10.69 8.35 -7.41
N ARG A 50 10.94 9.50 -6.80
CA ARG A 50 10.85 10.82 -7.40
C ARG A 50 12.05 11.66 -6.97
N GLN A 51 12.63 12.37 -7.94
CA GLN A 51 13.74 13.29 -7.69
C GLN A 51 14.96 12.64 -6.99
N GLY A 52 15.17 11.34 -7.16
CA GLY A 52 16.27 10.60 -6.52
C GLY A 52 15.97 10.09 -5.10
N GLU A 53 14.77 10.32 -4.60
CA GLU A 53 14.33 9.89 -3.26
C GLU A 53 13.15 8.92 -3.32
N VAL A 54 12.96 8.16 -2.25
CA VAL A 54 11.78 7.32 -2.05
C VAL A 54 10.58 8.22 -1.76
N ALA A 55 9.63 8.25 -2.67
CA ALA A 55 8.40 9.04 -2.60
C ALA A 55 7.21 8.26 -2.05
N GLY A 56 7.25 6.93 -2.14
CA GLY A 56 6.17 6.06 -1.66
C GLY A 56 6.60 4.60 -1.54
N LEU A 57 5.89 3.86 -0.71
CA LEU A 57 6.09 2.44 -0.44
C LEU A 57 4.73 1.73 -0.50
N ALA A 58 4.69 0.57 -1.10
CA ALA A 58 3.58 -0.37 -0.99
C ALA A 58 4.11 -1.78 -0.70
N MET A 59 3.44 -2.49 0.21
CA MET A 59 3.70 -3.89 0.51
C MET A 59 2.41 -4.69 0.37
N PHE A 60 2.53 -5.94 -0.01
CA PHE A 60 1.39 -6.85 -0.13
C PHE A 60 1.79 -8.25 0.33
N SER A 61 0.79 -9.10 0.57
CA SER A 61 0.96 -10.54 0.74
C SER A 61 0.31 -11.23 -0.45
N GLY A 62 1.11 -11.93 -1.25
CA GLY A 62 0.61 -12.79 -2.33
C GLY A 62 -0.18 -13.97 -1.78
N GLN A 63 0.20 -14.48 -0.60
CA GLN A 63 -0.46 -15.59 0.07
C GLN A 63 -1.86 -15.21 0.57
N ASP A 64 -1.99 -14.06 1.22
CA ASP A 64 -3.25 -13.60 1.81
C ASP A 64 -4.08 -12.74 0.86
N ARG A 65 -3.53 -12.47 -0.34
CA ARG A 65 -4.11 -11.58 -1.36
C ARG A 65 -4.48 -10.21 -0.79
N GLU A 66 -3.59 -9.65 0.00
CA GLU A 66 -3.86 -8.40 0.73
C GLU A 66 -2.79 -7.35 0.43
N LEU A 67 -3.22 -6.12 0.14
CA LEU A 67 -2.36 -4.95 0.24
C LEU A 67 -2.20 -4.61 1.72
N THR A 68 -1.03 -4.92 2.27
CA THR A 68 -0.76 -4.84 3.71
C THR A 68 -0.23 -3.47 4.14
N PHE A 69 0.35 -2.70 3.21
CA PHE A 69 0.88 -1.38 3.52
C PHE A 69 0.87 -0.46 2.30
N LEU A 70 0.55 0.81 2.53
CA LEU A 70 0.67 1.87 1.53
C LEU A 70 0.98 3.21 2.21
N ALA A 71 2.08 3.84 1.79
CA ALA A 71 2.44 5.18 2.22
C ALA A 71 2.98 6.01 1.04
N VAL A 72 2.73 7.31 1.08
CA VAL A 72 3.31 8.30 0.16
C VAL A 72 3.74 9.51 0.98
N ARG A 73 5.00 9.94 0.81
CA ARG A 73 5.54 11.12 1.50
C ARG A 73 4.65 12.34 1.23
N PRO A 74 4.42 13.21 2.23
CA PRO A 74 3.48 14.33 2.12
C PRO A 74 3.73 15.22 0.89
N GLU A 75 5.00 15.53 0.60
CA GLU A 75 5.42 16.36 -0.54
C GLU A 75 5.00 15.79 -1.90
N PHE A 76 4.92 14.47 -2.02
CA PHE A 76 4.59 13.78 -3.27
C PHE A 76 3.12 13.32 -3.37
N ARG A 77 2.27 13.69 -2.40
CA ARG A 77 0.83 13.38 -2.43
C ARG A 77 0.12 14.13 -3.56
N LYS A 78 -1.05 13.63 -3.97
CA LYS A 78 -1.87 14.17 -5.08
C LYS A 78 -1.20 14.13 -6.47
N GLN A 79 -0.05 13.47 -6.61
CA GLN A 79 0.66 13.27 -7.90
C GLN A 79 0.40 11.88 -8.52
N GLY A 80 -0.63 11.17 -8.04
CA GLY A 80 -1.00 9.83 -8.55
C GLY A 80 -0.07 8.68 -8.13
N ILE A 81 0.89 8.91 -7.23
CA ILE A 81 1.87 7.89 -6.81
C ILE A 81 1.20 6.70 -6.11
N GLY A 82 0.31 6.97 -5.14
CA GLY A 82 -0.40 5.91 -4.41
C GLY A 82 -1.21 5.02 -5.36
N LYS A 83 -1.95 5.62 -6.30
CA LYS A 83 -2.68 4.88 -7.34
C LYS A 83 -1.76 3.98 -8.17
N ARG A 84 -0.64 4.51 -8.65
CA ARG A 84 0.32 3.72 -9.44
C ARG A 84 0.97 2.59 -8.64
N LEU A 85 1.22 2.79 -7.34
CA LEU A 85 1.69 1.72 -6.47
C LEU A 85 0.64 0.61 -6.33
N ILE A 86 -0.63 0.97 -6.09
CA ILE A 86 -1.75 0.03 -6.01
C ILE A 86 -1.89 -0.74 -7.34
N GLU A 87 -1.83 -0.07 -8.49
CA GLU A 87 -1.87 -0.72 -9.81
C GLU A 87 -0.74 -1.75 -10.00
N ARG A 88 0.47 -1.47 -9.50
CA ARG A 88 1.60 -2.42 -9.55
C ARG A 88 1.39 -3.61 -8.64
N VAL A 89 0.75 -3.42 -7.48
CA VAL A 89 0.35 -4.51 -6.59
C VAL A 89 -0.72 -5.38 -7.26
N ILE A 90 -1.78 -4.78 -7.79
CA ILE A 90 -2.86 -5.49 -8.50
C ILE A 90 -2.31 -6.34 -9.65
N ALA A 91 -1.37 -5.81 -10.42
CA ALA A 91 -0.75 -6.51 -11.54
C ALA A 91 0.10 -7.74 -11.13
N CYS A 92 0.37 -7.94 -9.83
CA CYS A 92 1.04 -9.14 -9.32
C CYS A 92 0.09 -10.33 -9.13
N PHE A 93 -1.23 -10.09 -9.17
CA PHE A 93 -2.23 -11.13 -8.95
C PHE A 93 -2.85 -11.62 -10.27
N PRO A 94 -3.15 -12.92 -10.40
CA PRO A 94 -3.85 -13.45 -11.55
C PRO A 94 -5.23 -12.82 -11.73
N ARG A 95 -5.68 -12.77 -12.99
CA ARG A 95 -7.04 -12.33 -13.33
C ARG A 95 -8.08 -13.21 -12.64
N GLY A 96 -9.16 -12.58 -12.19
CA GLY A 96 -10.26 -13.25 -11.51
C GLY A 96 -10.03 -13.47 -10.01
N GLU A 97 -8.81 -13.27 -9.50
CA GLU A 97 -8.57 -13.25 -8.05
C GLU A 97 -9.18 -12.01 -7.40
N GLU A 98 -9.45 -12.12 -6.11
CA GLU A 98 -9.90 -11.02 -5.27
C GLU A 98 -8.74 -10.59 -4.35
N ILE A 99 -8.49 -9.29 -4.32
CA ILE A 99 -7.48 -8.66 -3.46
C ILE A 99 -8.19 -7.83 -2.40
N SER A 100 -7.75 -7.91 -1.16
CA SER A 100 -8.23 -7.08 -0.05
C SER A 100 -7.26 -5.97 0.32
N VAL A 101 -7.78 -4.97 1.04
CA VAL A 101 -7.01 -4.04 1.86
C VAL A 101 -7.82 -3.72 3.10
N VAL A 102 -7.17 -3.64 4.25
CA VAL A 102 -7.79 -3.10 5.46
C VAL A 102 -7.44 -1.62 5.56
N THR A 103 -8.46 -0.78 5.72
CA THR A 103 -8.29 0.65 5.85
C THR A 103 -9.30 1.21 6.86
N PHE A 104 -9.22 2.51 7.15
CA PHE A 104 -10.16 3.18 8.04
C PHE A 104 -11.59 3.12 7.50
N ARG A 105 -12.58 3.35 8.36
CA ARG A 105 -13.98 3.43 7.95
C ARG A 105 -14.28 4.69 7.16
N GLU A 106 -15.43 4.69 6.49
CA GLU A 106 -15.96 5.92 5.89
C GLU A 106 -16.18 6.99 6.97
N GLY A 107 -15.83 8.24 6.66
CA GLY A 107 -15.93 9.36 7.59
C GLY A 107 -14.69 9.56 8.47
N ASP A 108 -13.74 8.62 8.48
CA ASP A 108 -12.48 8.77 9.21
C ASP A 108 -11.54 9.76 8.49
N PRO A 109 -11.13 10.88 9.11
CA PRO A 109 -10.29 11.88 8.47
C PRO A 109 -8.89 11.34 8.14
N GLU A 110 -8.32 10.45 8.95
CA GLU A 110 -6.97 9.88 8.73
C GLU A 110 -6.98 8.99 7.48
N GLY A 111 -8.07 8.25 7.28
CA GLY A 111 -8.22 7.36 6.13
C GLY A 111 -8.81 7.95 4.87
N ALA A 112 -9.33 9.18 4.91
CA ALA A 112 -10.08 9.77 3.79
C ALA A 112 -9.29 9.77 2.47
N ALA A 113 -7.99 10.11 2.54
CA ALA A 113 -7.12 10.13 1.36
C ALA A 113 -6.85 8.71 0.82
N ALA A 114 -6.55 7.76 1.69
CA ALA A 114 -6.30 6.36 1.33
C ALA A 114 -7.55 5.71 0.73
N ARG A 115 -8.71 5.84 1.39
CA ARG A 115 -10.02 5.35 0.91
C ARG A 115 -10.35 5.89 -0.47
N ARG A 116 -10.21 7.21 -0.69
CA ARG A 116 -10.45 7.80 -2.02
C ARG A 116 -9.52 7.20 -3.08
N CYS A 117 -8.27 6.92 -2.72
CA CYS A 117 -7.31 6.26 -3.61
C CYS A 117 -7.77 4.84 -3.97
N TYR A 118 -8.14 4.02 -2.97
CA TYR A 118 -8.64 2.65 -3.18
C TYR A 118 -9.91 2.61 -4.05
N LEU A 119 -10.90 3.45 -3.73
CA LEU A 119 -12.13 3.60 -4.53
C LEU A 119 -11.81 3.96 -6.00
N SER A 120 -10.86 4.87 -6.23
CA SER A 120 -10.44 5.24 -7.59
C SER A 120 -9.69 4.15 -8.37
N CYS A 121 -9.21 3.12 -7.66
CA CYS A 121 -8.60 1.91 -8.25
C CYS A 121 -9.63 0.78 -8.44
N GLY A 122 -10.89 0.98 -8.06
CA GLY A 122 -11.97 0.00 -8.21
C GLY A 122 -12.21 -0.87 -6.98
N PHE A 123 -11.55 -0.61 -5.85
CA PHE A 123 -11.92 -1.28 -4.59
C PHE A 123 -13.32 -0.86 -4.16
N VAL A 124 -14.06 -1.79 -3.57
CA VAL A 124 -15.39 -1.57 -2.99
C VAL A 124 -15.38 -1.92 -1.51
N ASP A 125 -16.27 -1.32 -0.74
CA ASP A 125 -16.42 -1.63 0.67
C ASP A 125 -16.90 -3.07 0.91
N GLY A 126 -16.28 -3.72 1.89
CA GLY A 126 -16.59 -5.06 2.36
C GLY A 126 -17.09 -5.05 3.80
N GLU A 127 -16.59 -5.98 4.62
CA GLU A 127 -16.97 -6.07 6.04
C GLU A 127 -16.30 -5.03 6.93
N ASP A 128 -17.02 -4.64 7.99
CA ASP A 128 -16.43 -3.97 9.14
C ASP A 128 -15.57 -4.93 9.94
N LEU A 129 -14.47 -4.42 10.46
CA LEU A 129 -13.60 -5.13 11.38
C LEU A 129 -12.99 -4.16 12.38
N THR A 130 -12.26 -4.72 13.35
CA THR A 130 -11.50 -3.97 14.34
C THR A 130 -10.07 -4.46 14.28
N VAL A 131 -9.12 -3.54 14.14
CA VAL A 131 -7.68 -3.82 14.13
C VAL A 131 -7.03 -2.95 15.20
N PHE A 132 -6.33 -3.55 16.16
CA PHE A 132 -5.77 -2.85 17.34
C PHE A 132 -6.78 -1.97 18.07
N ASP A 133 -7.98 -2.51 18.35
CA ASP A 133 -9.11 -1.79 18.96
C ASP A 133 -9.61 -0.56 18.16
N TYR A 134 -9.12 -0.40 16.92
CA TYR A 134 -9.52 0.68 16.02
C TYR A 134 -10.56 0.20 15.00
N PRO A 135 -11.66 0.94 14.79
CA PRO A 135 -12.68 0.60 13.81
C PRO A 135 -12.16 0.74 12.37
N CYS A 136 -12.06 -0.39 11.67
CA CYS A 136 -11.59 -0.46 10.29
C CYS A 136 -12.67 -1.02 9.36
N ARG A 137 -12.38 -0.99 8.07
CA ARG A 137 -13.19 -1.53 6.98
C ARG A 137 -12.29 -2.30 6.03
N ARG A 138 -12.67 -3.53 5.70
CA ARG A 138 -12.01 -4.26 4.61
C ARG A 138 -12.61 -3.79 3.30
N MET A 139 -11.77 -3.40 2.37
CA MET A 139 -12.16 -3.15 0.99
C MET A 139 -11.64 -4.28 0.11
N ARG A 140 -12.36 -4.58 -0.97
CA ARG A 140 -12.03 -5.68 -1.89
C ARG A 140 -12.06 -5.21 -3.33
N LEU A 141 -11.22 -5.81 -4.16
CA LEU A 141 -11.19 -5.61 -5.61
C LEU A 141 -11.08 -6.97 -6.28
N LYS A 142 -11.96 -7.24 -7.25
CA LYS A 142 -11.77 -8.36 -8.18
C LYS A 142 -10.85 -7.91 -9.31
N VAL A 143 -9.73 -8.60 -9.51
CA VAL A 143 -8.77 -8.31 -10.57
C VAL A 143 -9.45 -8.54 -11.93
N GLY A 144 -9.78 -7.45 -12.61
CA GLY A 144 -10.52 -7.48 -13.86
C GLY A 144 -9.75 -8.13 -15.00
N GLU A 145 -10.48 -8.66 -15.97
CA GLU A 145 -9.96 -8.98 -17.30
C GLU A 145 -9.71 -7.68 -18.07
N GLY A 146 -8.65 -6.94 -17.75
CA GLY A 146 -8.31 -5.74 -18.52
C GLY A 146 -7.64 -4.64 -17.73
N CYS A 147 -6.38 -4.84 -17.40
CA CYS A 147 -5.39 -3.76 -17.54
C CYS A 147 -4.18 -4.38 -18.22
N ALA A 148 -4.37 -4.78 -19.49
CA ALA A 148 -3.23 -4.98 -20.36
C ALA A 148 -2.56 -3.61 -20.51
N GLU A 149 -1.27 -3.59 -20.23
CA GLU A 149 -0.36 -2.51 -20.57
C GLU A 149 -0.76 -1.91 -21.92
N LYS A 150 -1.16 -0.64 -21.93
CA LYS A 150 -0.98 0.16 -23.14
C LYS A 150 0.48 0.60 -23.09
N GLU A 151 1.31 -0.19 -23.76
CA GLU A 151 2.63 0.22 -24.23
C GLU A 151 2.53 1.47 -25.12
#